data_AF-A0A221NSY4-F1
#
_entry.id   AF-A0A221NSY4-F1
#
_cell.length_a   1.000
_cell.length_b   1.000
_cell.length_c   1.000
_cell.angle_alpha   90.00
_cell.angle_beta   90.00
_cell.angle_gamma   90.00
#
_symmetry.space_group_name_H-M   'P 1'
#
loop_
_entity.id
_entity.type
_entity.pdbx_description
1 polymer ?
#
loop_
_entity_poly.entity_id
_entity_poly.type
_entity_poly.pdbx_seq_one_letter_code
_entity_poly.pdbx_strand_id
1 'polypeptide(L)'
;MATHHPTSPARAVQKGGSWQPQKITTAAYTLQREDDGRVRVAISDPAGKLLDTGRLQRDLNRLGVPAVVYAGDPRCTDTPTSPGDHSSNKTWDIELTKGGKPVLSVRPDRIPAGQHLLVAFPLLRTDPDRAAYAITAGRIDGTPPACVPAWPKGSAK
;
A
#
# COMPACT_ATOMS: atom_id res chain seq x y z
N MET A 1 -2.69 -7.18 -66.08
CA MET A 1 -3.13 -6.26 -65.01
C MET A 1 -3.64 -7.13 -63.87
N ALA A 2 -2.90 -7.20 -62.76
CA ALA A 2 -3.17 -8.11 -61.65
C ALA A 2 -4.01 -7.41 -60.58
N THR A 3 -5.19 -7.96 -60.28
CA THR A 3 -6.09 -7.54 -59.21
C THR A 3 -5.62 -8.09 -57.86
N HIS A 4 -5.31 -7.19 -56.94
CA HIS A 4 -4.92 -7.51 -55.56
C HIS A 4 -6.13 -7.98 -54.74
N HIS A 5 -5.96 -9.08 -54.01
CA HIS A 5 -6.91 -9.58 -53.01
C HIS A 5 -6.82 -8.74 -51.73
N PRO A 6 -7.94 -8.38 -51.07
CA PRO A 6 -7.91 -7.84 -49.73
C PRO A 6 -7.73 -8.97 -48.70
N THR A 7 -6.66 -8.89 -47.92
CA THR A 7 -6.43 -9.74 -46.74
C THR A 7 -7.34 -9.26 -45.60
N SER A 8 -8.29 -10.11 -45.18
CA SER A 8 -9.09 -9.90 -43.97
C SER A 8 -8.20 -9.68 -42.74
N PRO A 9 -8.48 -8.69 -41.88
CA PRO A 9 -7.79 -8.57 -40.60
C PRO A 9 -8.17 -9.74 -39.69
N ALA A 10 -7.16 -10.44 -39.18
CA ALA A 10 -7.32 -11.51 -38.22
C ALA A 10 -7.98 -11.00 -36.93
N ARG A 11 -9.02 -11.71 -36.50
CA ARG A 11 -9.74 -11.49 -35.23
C ARG A 11 -8.78 -11.79 -34.08
N ALA A 12 -8.32 -10.77 -33.38
CA ALA A 12 -7.57 -10.94 -32.13
C ALA A 12 -8.50 -11.57 -31.08
N VAL A 13 -8.29 -12.86 -30.81
CA VAL A 13 -8.87 -13.55 -29.66
C VAL A 13 -8.28 -12.88 -28.42
N GLN A 14 -9.10 -12.12 -27.68
CA GLN A 14 -8.80 -11.71 -26.31
C GLN A 14 -8.76 -12.98 -25.46
N LYS A 15 -7.57 -13.58 -25.38
CA LYS A 15 -7.28 -14.70 -24.49
C LYS A 15 -7.32 -14.14 -23.07
N GLY A 16 -8.25 -14.66 -22.26
CA GLY A 16 -8.46 -14.25 -20.86
C GLY A 16 -7.14 -14.09 -20.13
N GLY A 17 -6.90 -12.88 -19.62
CA GLY A 17 -5.67 -12.53 -18.92
C GLY A 17 -5.54 -13.41 -17.70
N SER A 18 -4.58 -14.35 -17.74
CA SER A 18 -4.05 -14.97 -16.54
C SER A 18 -3.53 -13.86 -15.64
N TRP A 19 -4.24 -13.57 -14.55
CA TRP A 19 -3.75 -12.72 -13.48
C TRP A 19 -2.54 -13.42 -12.89
N GLN A 20 -1.34 -13.11 -13.37
CA GLN A 20 -0.13 -13.57 -12.72
C GLN A 20 0.01 -12.83 -11.39
N PRO A 21 0.41 -13.51 -10.31
CA PRO A 21 0.76 -12.87 -9.04
C PRO A 21 1.74 -11.73 -9.31
N GLN A 22 1.32 -10.50 -9.03
CA GLN A 22 2.16 -9.32 -9.24
C GLN A 22 2.97 -9.07 -7.96
N LYS A 23 4.29 -9.22 -8.07
CA LYS A 23 5.24 -8.97 -6.99
C LYS A 23 6.14 -7.79 -7.33
N ILE A 24 6.25 -6.83 -6.42
CA ILE A 24 7.16 -5.69 -6.50
C ILE A 24 8.09 -5.76 -5.31
N THR A 25 9.39 -5.93 -5.55
CA THR A 25 10.40 -5.96 -4.49
C THR A 25 11.31 -4.74 -4.62
N THR A 26 11.54 -4.06 -3.51
CA THR A 26 12.53 -2.99 -3.37
C THR A 26 13.47 -3.29 -2.21
N ALA A 27 14.47 -2.42 -1.99
CA ALA A 27 15.33 -2.52 -0.81
C ALA A 27 14.56 -2.30 0.51
N ALA A 28 13.46 -1.55 0.50
CA ALA A 28 12.73 -1.15 1.70
C ALA A 28 11.41 -1.90 1.92
N TYR A 29 10.87 -2.59 0.91
CA TYR A 29 9.62 -3.33 1.04
C TYR A 29 9.43 -4.35 -0.07
N THR A 30 8.52 -5.29 0.17
CA THR A 30 7.94 -6.18 -0.83
C THR A 30 6.43 -5.99 -0.86
N LEU A 31 5.87 -5.81 -2.05
CA LEU A 31 4.45 -5.88 -2.31
C LEU A 31 4.13 -7.16 -3.08
N GLN A 32 3.08 -7.85 -2.69
CA GLN A 32 2.62 -9.05 -3.38
C GLN A 32 1.09 -9.03 -3.47
N ARG A 33 0.56 -9.14 -4.69
CA ARG A 33 -0.85 -9.47 -4.91
C ARG A 33 -1.00 -10.99 -4.84
N GLU A 34 -1.81 -11.45 -3.91
CA GLU A 34 -2.16 -12.86 -3.72
C GLU A 34 -3.30 -13.28 -4.66
N ASP A 35 -3.51 -14.58 -4.79
CA ASP A 35 -4.53 -15.16 -5.67
C ASP A 35 -5.97 -14.77 -5.27
N ASP A 36 -6.21 -14.48 -3.98
CA ASP A 36 -7.50 -13.99 -3.46
C ASP A 36 -7.72 -12.48 -3.72
N GLY A 37 -6.80 -11.82 -4.44
CA GLY A 37 -6.85 -10.40 -4.75
C GLY A 37 -6.32 -9.48 -3.64
N ARG A 38 -5.92 -10.03 -2.49
CA ARG A 38 -5.30 -9.28 -1.40
C ARG A 38 -3.93 -8.77 -1.81
N VAL A 39 -3.57 -7.59 -1.33
CA VAL A 39 -2.22 -7.02 -1.47
C VAL A 39 -1.54 -7.05 -0.12
N ARG A 40 -0.40 -7.73 -0.04
CA ARG A 40 0.45 -7.76 1.16
C ARG A 40 1.63 -6.81 0.99
N VAL A 41 1.89 -6.04 2.03
CA VAL A 41 3.00 -5.11 2.16
C VAL A 41 3.89 -5.59 3.30
N ALA A 42 5.05 -6.12 2.97
CA ALA A 42 6.07 -6.47 3.95
C ALA A 42 7.15 -5.38 3.94
N ILE A 43 7.35 -4.71 5.06
CA ILE A 43 8.42 -3.72 5.18
C ILE A 43 9.73 -4.47 5.44
N SER A 44 10.68 -4.32 4.53
CA SER A 44 12.03 -4.82 4.71
C SER A 44 12.74 -3.90 5.67
N ASP A 45 13.58 -4.47 6.55
CA ASP A 45 14.47 -3.65 7.38
C ASP A 45 15.57 -3.11 6.48
N PRO A 46 15.54 -1.81 6.15
CA PRO A 46 16.50 -1.27 5.24
C PRO A 46 17.59 -0.69 6.13
N ALA A 47 18.56 -1.49 6.55
CA ALA A 47 19.74 -0.96 7.22
C ALA A 47 20.29 0.22 6.37
N GLY A 48 20.07 1.46 6.85
CA GLY A 48 20.42 2.70 6.17
C GLY A 48 19.65 3.08 4.89
N LYS A 49 18.50 2.46 4.52
CA LYS A 49 17.66 2.97 3.41
C LYS A 49 16.35 3.55 3.94
N LEU A 50 16.08 4.81 3.60
CA LEU A 50 14.80 5.42 3.92
C LEU A 50 13.71 4.85 3.02
N LEU A 51 12.56 4.53 3.62
CA LEU A 51 11.35 4.18 2.90
C LEU A 51 10.88 5.39 2.08
N ASP A 52 10.81 5.24 0.76
CA ASP A 52 10.22 6.25 -0.13
C ASP A 52 8.70 6.08 -0.16
N THR A 53 7.99 6.92 0.62
CA THR A 53 6.53 6.86 0.73
C THR A 53 5.82 7.21 -0.58
N GLY A 54 6.38 8.11 -1.39
CA GLY A 54 5.82 8.47 -2.69
C GLY A 54 5.90 7.32 -3.69
N ARG A 55 7.02 6.58 -3.68
CA ARG A 55 7.16 5.35 -4.48
C ARG A 55 6.23 4.25 -3.98
N LEU A 56 6.16 4.01 -2.66
CA LEU A 56 5.27 3.00 -2.07
C LEU A 56 3.80 3.28 -2.44
N GLN A 57 3.36 4.54 -2.39
CA GLN A 57 2.02 4.94 -2.81
C GLN A 57 1.74 4.60 -4.28
N ARG A 58 2.67 4.92 -5.19
CA ARG A 58 2.53 4.60 -6.61
C ARG A 58 2.47 3.09 -6.84
N ASP A 59 3.29 2.32 -6.14
CA ASP A 59 3.31 0.87 -6.29
C ASP A 59 2.03 0.22 -5.73
N LEU A 60 1.48 0.73 -4.62
CA LEU A 60 0.17 0.33 -4.09
C LEU A 60 -0.95 0.63 -5.10
N ASN A 61 -0.97 1.84 -5.67
CA ASN A 61 -1.94 2.23 -6.71
C ASN A 61 -1.81 1.34 -7.96
N ARG A 62 -0.59 0.95 -8.34
CA ARG A 62 -0.35 0.01 -9.46
C ARG A 62 -0.93 -1.37 -9.18
N LEU A 63 -0.94 -1.78 -7.92
CA LEU A 63 -1.62 -2.98 -7.43
C LEU A 63 -3.08 -2.71 -7.05
N GLY A 64 -3.69 -1.63 -7.53
CA GLY A 64 -5.12 -1.35 -7.37
C GLY A 64 -5.56 -0.99 -5.96
N VAL A 65 -4.64 -0.70 -5.04
CA VAL A 65 -4.96 -0.20 -3.71
C VAL A 65 -5.00 1.33 -3.77
N PRO A 66 -6.18 1.98 -3.69
CA PRO A 66 -6.26 3.43 -3.56
C PRO A 66 -5.74 3.84 -2.18
N ALA A 67 -4.46 4.19 -2.10
CA ALA A 67 -3.80 4.53 -0.84
C ALA A 67 -3.18 5.93 -0.88
N VAL A 68 -3.04 6.51 0.32
CA VAL A 68 -2.20 7.67 0.57
C VAL A 68 -1.20 7.32 1.66
N VAL A 69 0.08 7.56 1.39
CA VAL A 69 1.17 7.09 2.24
C VAL A 69 1.91 8.26 2.87
N TYR A 70 1.99 8.27 4.19
CA TYR A 70 2.61 9.37 4.95
C TYR A 70 3.87 8.92 5.70
N ALA A 71 4.87 9.79 5.65
CA ALA A 71 5.92 9.83 6.66
C ALA A 71 5.40 10.71 7.81
N GLY A 72 5.42 10.20 9.04
CA GLY A 72 4.99 10.99 10.20
C GLY A 72 5.74 12.33 10.27
N ASP A 73 5.00 13.42 10.49
CA ASP A 73 5.55 14.76 10.60
C ASP A 73 5.49 15.23 12.07
N PRO A 74 6.64 15.56 12.70
CA PRO A 74 6.67 16.01 14.10
C PRO A 74 6.03 17.39 14.32
N ARG A 75 5.74 18.14 13.25
CA ARG A 75 5.02 19.42 13.32
C ARG A 75 3.52 19.26 13.15
N CYS A 76 3.05 18.08 12.74
CA CYS A 76 1.64 17.82 12.56
C CYS A 76 0.98 17.55 13.91
N THR A 77 0.02 18.39 14.29
CA THR A 77 -0.77 18.24 15.52
C THR A 77 -2.09 17.50 15.27
N ASP A 78 -2.54 17.48 14.02
CA ASP A 78 -3.83 16.94 13.65
C ASP A 78 -3.73 15.42 13.51
N THR A 79 -4.32 14.70 14.46
CA THR A 79 -4.47 13.25 14.34
C THR A 79 -5.66 12.98 13.42
N PRO A 80 -5.46 12.39 12.22
CA PRO A 80 -6.58 12.07 11.37
C PRO A 80 -7.51 11.11 12.10
N THR A 81 -8.79 11.47 12.14
CA THR A 81 -9.84 10.58 12.65
C THR A 81 -10.03 9.49 11.61
N SER A 82 -9.42 8.34 11.83
CA SER A 82 -9.65 7.19 10.98
C SER A 82 -10.72 6.31 11.61
N PRO A 83 -11.87 6.09 10.96
CA PRO A 83 -12.76 5.03 11.38
C PRO A 83 -12.00 3.70 11.28
N GLY A 84 -11.79 3.05 12.41
CA GLY A 84 -11.20 1.72 12.45
C GLY A 84 -12.05 0.73 11.67
N ASP A 85 -11.44 -0.30 11.11
CA ASP A 85 -12.19 -1.40 10.51
C ASP A 85 -12.64 -2.38 11.61
N HIS A 86 -13.73 -2.02 12.30
CA HIS A 86 -14.32 -2.82 13.37
C HIS A 86 -15.18 -4.00 12.84
N SER A 87 -15.16 -4.28 11.54
CA SER A 87 -15.96 -5.35 10.95
C SER A 87 -15.22 -6.69 10.96
N SER A 88 -15.97 -7.79 10.99
CA SER A 88 -15.45 -9.15 10.80
C SER A 88 -14.89 -9.40 9.39
N ASN A 89 -15.03 -8.43 8.48
CA ASN A 89 -14.59 -8.51 7.09
C ASN A 89 -13.64 -7.34 6.77
N LYS A 90 -12.52 -7.31 7.49
CA LYS A 90 -11.56 -6.20 7.46
C LYS A 90 -11.03 -5.92 6.04
N THR A 91 -11.06 -4.66 5.67
CA THR A 91 -10.47 -4.05 4.48
C THR A 91 -8.94 -4.07 4.57
N TRP A 92 -8.38 -3.93 5.76
CA TRP A 92 -6.96 -4.10 6.02
C TRP A 92 -6.70 -4.69 7.41
N ASP A 93 -5.55 -5.34 7.55
CA ASP A 93 -5.05 -5.87 8.82
C ASP A 93 -3.52 -5.72 8.88
N ILE A 94 -2.97 -5.58 10.09
CA ILE A 94 -1.53 -5.51 10.31
C ILE A 94 -1.15 -6.70 11.19
N GLU A 95 -0.44 -7.66 10.60
CA GLU A 95 0.04 -8.85 11.28
C GLU A 95 1.51 -8.69 11.65
N LEU A 96 1.89 -8.99 12.89
CA LEU A 96 3.29 -9.07 13.28
C LEU A 96 3.85 -10.45 12.90
N THR A 97 4.85 -10.47 12.03
CA THR A 97 5.55 -11.71 11.66
C THR A 97 6.51 -12.17 12.76
N LYS A 98 6.94 -13.44 12.71
CA LYS A 98 8.03 -13.94 13.57
C LYS A 98 9.27 -13.07 13.36
N GLY A 99 9.69 -12.34 14.39
CA GLY A 99 10.75 -11.32 14.30
C GLY A 99 10.25 -9.87 14.42
N GLY A 100 8.95 -9.66 14.67
CA GLY A 100 8.36 -8.37 15.03
C GLY A 100 8.12 -7.43 13.86
N LYS A 101 8.37 -7.86 12.61
CA LYS A 101 8.15 -7.02 11.43
C LYS A 101 6.67 -7.05 11.04
N PRO A 102 5.99 -5.89 10.97
CA PRO A 102 4.60 -5.83 10.56
C PRO A 102 4.45 -6.10 9.06
N VAL A 103 3.40 -6.83 8.72
CA VAL A 103 2.92 -7.03 7.35
C VAL A 103 1.52 -6.45 7.29
N LEU A 104 1.34 -5.45 6.43
CA LEU A 104 0.02 -4.89 6.14
C LEU A 104 -0.63 -5.72 5.03
N SER A 105 -1.77 -6.31 5.33
CA SER A 105 -2.63 -7.01 4.38
C SER A 105 -3.79 -6.10 4.01
N VAL A 106 -4.08 -5.93 2.72
CA VAL A 106 -5.14 -5.05 2.22
C VAL A 106 -6.03 -5.81 1.24
N ARG A 107 -7.35 -5.64 1.33
CA ARG A 107 -8.35 -6.10 0.37
C ARG A 107 -8.82 -4.91 -0.47
N PRO A 108 -8.25 -4.69 -1.67
CA PRO A 108 -8.57 -3.50 -2.46
C PRO A 108 -10.04 -3.43 -2.86
N ASP A 109 -10.68 -4.59 -3.08
CA ASP A 109 -12.11 -4.73 -3.39
C ASP A 109 -13.05 -4.25 -2.29
N ARG A 110 -12.52 -4.06 -1.07
CA ARG A 110 -13.27 -3.61 0.10
C ARG A 110 -13.11 -2.13 0.39
N ILE A 111 -12.27 -1.42 -0.35
CA ILE A 111 -12.14 0.03 -0.22
C ILE A 111 -13.25 0.67 -1.10
N PRO A 112 -14.25 1.34 -0.49
CA PRO A 112 -15.32 1.98 -1.25
C PRO A 112 -14.79 3.04 -2.22
N ALA A 113 -15.51 3.25 -3.32
CA ALA A 113 -15.18 4.31 -4.27
C ALA A 113 -15.20 5.68 -3.57
N GLY A 114 -14.18 6.51 -3.84
CA GLY A 114 -14.02 7.81 -3.19
C GLY A 114 -13.40 7.76 -1.78
N GLN A 115 -13.07 6.57 -1.27
CA GLN A 115 -12.31 6.40 -0.04
C GLN A 115 -10.88 5.94 -0.33
N HIS A 116 -10.00 6.21 0.63
CA HIS A 116 -8.59 5.85 0.53
C HIS A 116 -8.13 5.07 1.77
N LEU A 117 -7.19 4.17 1.57
CA LEU A 117 -6.39 3.61 2.65
C LEU A 117 -5.30 4.62 3.04
N LEU A 118 -5.32 5.11 4.26
CA LEU A 118 -4.18 5.76 4.89
C LEU A 118 -3.18 4.69 5.33
N VAL A 119 -1.92 4.86 4.93
CA VAL A 119 -0.80 4.10 5.48
C VAL A 119 0.20 5.12 6.02
N ALA A 120 0.50 5.06 7.32
CA ALA A 120 1.43 6.00 7.93
C ALA A 120 2.56 5.28 8.67
N PHE A 121 3.76 5.84 8.50
CA PHE A 121 4.98 5.43 9.17
C PHE A 121 5.36 6.53 10.18
N PRO A 122 4.76 6.54 11.39
CA PRO A 122 4.91 7.64 12.34
C PRO A 122 6.36 7.88 12.79
N LEU A 123 7.21 6.86 12.75
CA LEU A 123 8.61 6.98 13.15
C LEU A 123 9.56 7.27 11.99
N LEU A 124 9.10 7.33 10.74
CA LEU A 124 10.00 7.41 9.57
C LEU A 124 10.94 8.62 9.59
N ARG A 125 10.51 9.75 10.13
CA ARG A 125 11.34 10.96 10.25
C ARG A 125 12.04 11.10 11.61
N THR A 126 11.45 10.56 12.67
CA THR A 126 11.95 10.73 14.04
C THR A 126 12.92 9.62 14.44
N ASP A 127 12.65 8.37 14.05
CA ASP A 127 13.40 7.17 14.39
C ASP A 127 13.37 6.17 13.21
N PRO A 128 14.13 6.44 12.13
CA PRO A 128 14.05 5.67 10.88
C PRO A 128 14.42 4.19 11.06
N ASP A 129 15.29 3.87 12.01
CA ASP A 129 15.69 2.50 12.33
C ASP A 129 14.52 1.70 12.93
N ARG A 130 13.56 2.37 13.57
CA ARG A 130 12.34 1.77 14.12
C ARG A 130 11.12 1.94 13.23
N ALA A 131 11.24 2.68 12.13
CA ALA A 131 10.12 2.97 11.23
C ALA A 131 9.51 1.71 10.60
N ALA A 132 10.33 0.69 10.33
CA ALA A 132 9.86 -0.58 9.82
C ALA A 132 8.94 -1.34 10.81
N TYR A 133 9.00 -1.03 12.10
CA TYR A 133 8.24 -1.68 13.16
C TYR A 133 6.96 -0.92 13.55
N ALA A 134 6.85 0.34 13.13
CA ALA A 134 5.72 1.20 13.42
C ALA A 134 5.04 1.58 12.11
N ILE A 135 4.10 0.73 11.68
CA ILE A 135 3.15 1.03 10.61
C ILE A 135 1.77 1.16 11.22
N THR A 136 1.01 2.14 10.76
CA THR A 136 -0.39 2.33 11.08
C THR A 136 -1.18 2.39 9.79
N ALA A 137 -2.40 1.88 9.82
CA ALA A 137 -3.28 1.89 8.66
C ALA A 137 -4.70 2.24 9.10
N GLY A 138 -5.39 2.96 8.24
CA GLY A 138 -6.72 3.47 8.51
C GLY A 138 -7.46 3.80 7.23
N ARG A 139 -8.77 4.00 7.32
CA ARG A 139 -9.56 4.57 6.22
C ARG A 139 -9.62 6.09 6.33
N ILE A 140 -9.63 6.75 5.19
CA ILE A 140 -9.99 8.16 5.08
C ILE A 140 -11.22 8.27 4.17
N ASP A 141 -12.19 9.05 4.64
CA ASP A 141 -13.33 9.47 3.85
C ASP A 141 -13.04 10.85 3.24
N GLY A 142 -13.15 10.97 1.91
CA GLY A 142 -12.96 12.25 1.22
C GLY A 142 -11.49 12.69 1.12
N THR A 143 -11.23 13.97 1.41
CA THR A 143 -9.92 14.58 1.19
C THR A 143 -8.87 14.06 2.18
N PRO A 144 -7.76 13.48 1.70
CA PRO A 144 -6.67 13.06 2.58
C PRO A 144 -6.10 14.23 3.41
N PRO A 145 -5.70 14.00 4.68
CA PRO A 145 -5.12 15.06 5.50
C PRO A 145 -3.81 15.58 4.90
N ALA A 146 -3.44 16.82 5.18
CA ALA A 146 -2.17 17.35 4.69
C ALA A 146 -0.95 16.66 5.33
N CYS A 147 -1.10 16.15 6.56
CA CYS A 147 -0.06 15.49 7.32
C CYS A 147 -0.63 14.45 8.30
N VAL A 148 0.26 13.64 8.88
CA VAL A 148 -0.02 12.72 10.00
C VAL A 148 1.04 12.94 11.07
N PRO A 149 0.70 12.98 12.37
CA PRO A 149 1.67 13.18 13.44
C PRO A 149 2.76 12.12 13.44
N ALA A 150 4.00 12.55 13.66
CA ALA A 150 5.06 11.65 14.08
C ALA A 150 4.86 11.25 15.54
N TRP A 151 5.20 10.02 15.90
CA TRP A 151 5.28 9.65 17.31
C TRP A 151 6.63 10.07 17.89
N PRO A 152 6.65 10.56 19.15
CA PRO A 152 7.91 10.86 19.82
C PRO A 152 8.75 9.59 19.99
N LYS A 153 10.08 9.73 19.92
CA LYS A 153 11.02 8.65 20.24
C LYS A 153 10.67 8.07 21.62
N GLY A 154 10.57 6.74 21.71
CA GLY A 154 10.29 6.04 22.97
C GLY A 154 8.82 5.82 23.31
N SER A 155 7.88 6.13 22.40
CA SER A 155 6.44 5.89 22.63
C SER A 155 5.99 4.43 22.42
N ALA A 156 6.91 3.53 22.09
CA ALA A 156 6.62 2.09 22.05
C ALA A 156 6.46 1.59 23.49
N LYS A 157 5.22 1.49 23.96
CA LYS A 157 4.86 0.73 25.16
C LYS A 157 4.61 -0.72 24.79
#